data_AF-A0A953XGH9-F1
#
_entry.id   AF-A0A953XGH9-F1
#
_cell.length_a   1.000
_cell.length_b   1.000
_cell.length_c   1.000
_cell.angle_alpha   90.00
_cell.angle_beta   90.00
_cell.angle_gamma   90.00
#
_symmetry.space_group_name_H-M   'P 1'
#
loop_
_entity.id
_entity.type
_entity.pdbx_description
1 polymer ?
#
loop_
_entity_poly.entity_id
_entity_poly.type
_entity_poly.pdbx_seq_one_letter_code
_entity_poly.pdbx_strand_id
1 'polypeptide(L)' 'HHPVIDKLGHIRGGYVCAGFSGHGLMHAPAAGILTAELILDGKASSVDIAPLALDRFSDPGRLHDEANVI' A
#
# COMPACT_ATOMS: atom_id res chain seq x y z
N HIS A 1 11.95 -1.39 0.74
CA HIS A 1 11.10 -1.76 1.89
C HIS A 1 9.83 -0.90 2.10
N HIS A 2 9.03 -0.62 1.06
CA HIS A 2 7.67 -0.09 1.21
C HIS A 2 6.62 -1.22 1.20
N PRO A 3 5.55 -1.15 2.01
CA PRO A 3 4.46 -2.12 1.95
C PRO A 3 3.68 -2.00 0.63
N VAL A 4 2.80 -2.97 0.38
CA VAL A 4 1.81 -2.94 -0.68
C VAL A 4 0.45 -2.77 -0.04
N ILE A 5 -0.28 -1.73 -0.45
CA ILE A 5 -1.67 -1.48 -0.05
C ILE A 5 -2.46 -1.20 -1.33
N ASP A 6 -3.31 -2.14 -1.74
CA ASP A 6 -4.00 -2.04 -3.03
C ASP A 6 -5.26 -2.90 -3.12
N LYS A 7 -6.12 -2.58 -4.08
CA LYS A 7 -7.23 -3.41 -4.54
C LYS A 7 -6.78 -4.31 -5.68
N LEU A 8 -7.07 -5.61 -5.57
CA LEU A 8 -6.70 -6.59 -6.58
C LEU A 8 -7.72 -6.58 -7.72
N GLY A 9 -7.37 -5.95 -8.85
CA GLY A 9 -8.28 -5.81 -10.00
C GLY A 9 -8.82 -7.12 -10.59
N HIS A 10 -8.13 -8.25 -10.36
CA HIS A 10 -8.52 -9.57 -10.84
C HIS A 10 -9.36 -10.39 -9.84
N ILE A 11 -9.53 -9.90 -8.59
CA ILE A 11 -10.32 -10.58 -7.54
C ILE A 11 -11.40 -9.62 -7.04
N ARG A 12 -12.67 -9.97 -7.25
CA ARG A 12 -13.78 -9.16 -6.73
C ARG A 12 -13.73 -9.11 -5.21
N GLY A 13 -13.62 -7.90 -4.66
CA GLY A 13 -13.48 -7.69 -3.22
C GLY A 13 -12.13 -8.14 -2.65
N GLY A 14 -11.13 -8.40 -3.50
CA GLY A 14 -9.77 -8.72 -3.08
C GLY A 14 -8.96 -7.46 -2.78
N TYR A 15 -8.28 -7.45 -1.63
CA TYR A 15 -7.40 -6.37 -1.19
C TYR A 15 -6.11 -6.95 -0.64
N VAL A 16 -5.02 -6.21 -0.78
CA VAL A 16 -3.71 -6.54 -0.21
C VAL A 16 -3.25 -5.41 0.70
N CYS A 17 -2.74 -5.77 1.88
CA CYS A 17 -2.10 -4.88 2.83
C CYS A 17 -0.98 -5.66 3.51
N ALA A 18 0.22 -5.66 2.91
CA ALA A 18 1.31 -6.56 3.29
C ALA A 18 2.70 -5.99 2.97
N GLY A 19 3.77 -6.68 3.38
CA GLY A 19 5.14 -6.33 2.96
C GLY A 19 5.82 -5.24 3.81
N PHE A 20 5.40 -5.03 5.06
CA PHE A 20 5.93 -4.00 5.95
C PHE A 20 7.39 -4.18 6.43
N SER A 21 8.09 -5.24 5.99
CA SER A 21 9.54 -5.41 6.17
C SER A 21 10.04 -5.16 7.61
N GLY A 22 9.37 -5.73 8.62
CA GLY A 22 9.75 -5.61 10.04
C GLY A 22 9.19 -4.40 10.80
N HIS A 23 8.62 -3.41 10.10
CA HIS A 23 8.10 -2.16 10.70
C HIS A 23 6.57 -2.11 10.77
N GLY A 24 5.91 -3.26 10.57
CA GLY A 24 4.45 -3.35 10.45
C GLY A 24 3.70 -2.93 11.72
N LEU A 25 4.27 -3.14 12.90
CA LEU A 25 3.63 -2.75 14.16
C LEU A 25 3.46 -1.23 14.27
N MET A 26 4.47 -0.46 13.88
CA MET A 26 4.42 1.00 13.89
C MET A 26 3.39 1.54 12.89
N HIS A 27 3.30 0.91 11.71
CA HIS A 27 2.42 1.36 10.62
C HIS A 27 1.01 0.77 10.66
N ALA A 28 0.74 -0.22 11.52
CA ALA A 28 -0.54 -0.92 11.57
C ALA A 28 -1.77 0.01 11.72
N PRO A 29 -1.77 1.04 12.58
CA PRO A 29 -2.93 1.93 12.71
C PRO A 29 -3.24 2.70 11.42
N ALA A 30 -2.21 3.28 10.80
CA ALA A 30 -2.38 4.04 9.57
C ALA A 30 -2.76 3.12 8.38
N ALA A 31 -2.08 1.98 8.26
CA ALA A 31 -2.37 1.00 7.22
C ALA A 31 -3.80 0.45 7.33
N GLY A 32 -4.31 0.24 8.54
CA GLY A 32 -5.69 -0.18 8.79
C GLY A 32 -6.71 0.85 8.29
N ILE A 33 -6.50 2.14 8.61
CA ILE A 33 -7.37 3.24 8.14
C ILE A 33 -7.37 3.29 6.61
N LEU A 34 -6.19 3.31 5.99
CA LEU A 34 -6.06 3.40 4.52
C LEU A 34 -6.70 2.20 3.82
N THR A 35 -6.57 1.00 4.40
CA THR A 35 -7.20 -0.21 3.86
C THR A 35 -8.73 -0.14 4.02
N ALA A 36 -9.23 0.41 5.12
CA ALA A 36 -10.67 0.59 5.33
C ALA A 36 -11.28 1.60 4.33
N GLU A 37 -10.62 2.73 4.10
CA GLU A 37 -11.02 3.71 3.07
C GLU A 37 -11.04 3.07 1.67
N LEU A 38 -10.02 2.29 1.33
CA LEU A 38 -10.00 1.54 0.07
C LEU A 38 -11.18 0.56 -0.07
N ILE A 39 -11.57 -0.09 1.02
CA ILE A 39 -12.68 -1.06 1.02
C ILE A 39 -14.02 -0.35 0.88
N LEU A 40 -14.25 0.71 1.67
CA LEU A 40 -15.54 1.39 1.78
C LEU A 40 -15.76 2.42 0.67
N ASP A 41 -14.74 3.23 0.39
CA ASP A 41 -14.82 4.41 -0.47
C ASP A 41 -14.16 4.18 -1.84
N GLY A 42 -13.49 3.04 -2.01
CA GLY A 42 -12.83 2.65 -3.26
C GLY A 42 -11.50 3.36 -3.53
N LYS A 43 -11.07 4.25 -2.63
CA LYS A 43 -9.80 4.97 -2.67
C LYS A 43 -9.38 5.34 -1.24
N ALA A 44 -8.08 5.37 -0.98
CA ALA A 44 -7.58 6.01 0.24
C ALA A 44 -7.61 7.54 0.07
N SER A 45 -8.05 8.24 1.11
CA SER A 45 -8.16 9.70 1.16
C SER A 45 -7.29 10.32 2.24
N SER A 46 -6.95 9.57 3.29
CA SER A 46 -6.13 10.08 4.38
C SER A 46 -4.68 10.34 3.96
N VAL A 47 -4.12 9.45 3.14
CA VAL A 47 -2.75 9.55 2.59
C VAL A 47 -2.75 8.99 1.17
N ASP A 48 -1.94 9.59 0.29
CA ASP A 48 -1.73 9.03 -1.05
C ASP A 48 -0.96 7.71 -0.98
N ILE A 49 -1.58 6.65 -1.48
CA ILE A 49 -1.03 5.29 -1.51
C ILE A 49 -0.68 4.84 -2.92
N ALA A 50 -0.77 5.70 -3.94
CA ALA A 50 -0.36 5.35 -5.30
C ALA A 50 1.09 4.80 -5.38
N PRO A 51 2.06 5.28 -4.57
CA PRO A 51 3.41 4.69 -4.50
C PRO A 51 3.47 3.28 -3.87
N LEU A 52 2.40 2.85 -3.19
CA LEU A 52 2.27 1.54 -2.52
C LEU A 52 1.46 0.54 -3.35
N ALA A 53 0.97 0.93 -4.53
CA ALA A 53 0.18 0.08 -5.41
C ALA A 53 0.97 -1.17 -5.84
N LEU A 54 0.29 -2.29 -6.07
CA LEU A 54 0.92 -3.55 -6.46
C LEU A 54 1.58 -3.46 -7.84
N ASP A 55 0.99 -2.67 -8.73
CA ASP A 55 1.46 -2.50 -10.11
C ASP A 55 2.76 -1.70 -10.26
N ARG A 56 3.27 -1.08 -9.18
CA ARG A 56 4.57 -0.39 -9.18
C ARG A 56 5.76 -1.30 -9.51
N PHE A 57 5.60 -2.61 -9.31
CA PHE A 57 6.64 -3.60 -9.68
C PHE A 57 6.62 -3.95 -11.17
N SER A 58 5.55 -3.58 -11.88
CA SER A 58 5.41 -3.83 -13.32
C SER A 58 6.07 -2.74 -14.18
N ASP A 59 6.35 -1.57 -13.60
CA ASP A 59 6.99 -0.44 -14.27
C ASP A 59 8.22 0.03 -13.46
N PRO A 60 9.45 -0.16 -13.98
CA PRO A 60 10.66 0.31 -13.32
C PRO A 60 10.65 1.81 -12.98
N GLY A 61 9.93 2.64 -13.73
CA GLY A 61 9.80 4.08 -13.49
C GLY A 61 8.91 4.45 -12.29
N ARG A 62 8.15 3.49 -11.75
CA ARG A 62 7.28 3.66 -10.57
C ARG A 62 7.87 3.07 -9.29
N LEU A 63 9.06 2.49 -9.37
CA LEU A 63 9.82 2.07 -8.21
C LEU A 63 10.41 3.32 -7.55
N HIS A 64 9.84 3.70 -6.41
CA HIS A 64 10.42 4.74 -5.57
C HIS A 64 11.59 4.15 -4.78
N ASP A 65 12.81 4.63 -5.05
CA ASP A 65 14.00 4.38 -4.24
C ASP A 65 13.80 4.91 -2.82
N GLU A 66 14.32 4.17 -1.84
CA GLU A 66 14.20 4.53 -0.44
C GLU A 66 15.23 5.59 -0.06
N ALA A 67 14.76 6.73 0.45
CA ALA A 67 15.61 7.79 0.96
C ALA A 67 15.98 7.63 2.45
N ASN A 68 15.63 6.53 3.13
CA ASN A 68 16.01 6.41 4.55
C ASN A 68 15.99 4.98 5.08
N VAL A 69 17.18 4.43 5.31
CA VAL A 69 17.45 3.47 6.39
C VAL A 69 18.78 3.93 7.03
N ILE A 70 18.69 4.55 8.21
CA ILE A 70 19.81 4.64 9.18
C ILE A 70 19.46 3.69 10.32
#